data_AF-G3H1X6-F1
#
_entry.id   AF-G3H1X6-F1
#
_cell.length_a   1.000
_cell.length_b   1.000
_cell.length_c   1.000
_cell.angle_alpha   90.00
_cell.angle_beta   90.00
_cell.angle_gamma   90.00
#
_symmetry.space_group_name_H-M   'P 1'
#
loop_
_entity.id
_entity.type
_entity.pdbx_description
1 polymer ?
#
loop_
_entity_poly.entity_id
_entity_poly.type
_entity_poly.pdbx_seq_one_letter_code
_entity_poly.pdbx_strand_id
1 'polypeptide(L)'
;MEVEFVSGTANEDLVARVFRVQNTSRLQEGHLLVRHFQFLRWSAYRDTPDSRKAFLHLLAEVDKWQAESGDGRTVVHCLNGGGRSGTFCACATVLEMIRCHSLVDVFFAAKTLRNYKPNMVETMDQYHFCYDVALEYLEALELR
;
A
#
# COMPACT_ATOMS: atom_id res chain seq x y z
N MET A 1 16.05 5.26 -20.37
CA MET A 1 15.32 5.68 -19.15
C MET A 1 16.35 6.20 -18.17
N GLU A 2 16.05 7.35 -17.58
CA GLU A 2 16.89 8.00 -16.57
C GLU A 2 16.06 8.15 -15.29
N VAL A 3 16.69 7.91 -14.14
CA VAL A 3 16.08 7.99 -12.81
C VAL A 3 16.97 8.82 -11.91
N GLU A 4 16.48 9.96 -11.47
CA GLU A 4 17.18 10.91 -10.62
C GLU A 4 16.51 10.93 -9.23
N PHE A 5 17.31 10.84 -8.17
CA PHE A 5 16.81 11.04 -6.80
C PHE A 5 16.61 12.53 -6.53
N VAL A 6 15.40 12.92 -6.15
CA VAL A 6 15.03 14.32 -5.89
C VAL A 6 15.10 14.63 -4.39
N SER A 7 14.41 13.83 -3.58
CA SER A 7 14.32 14.04 -2.14
C SER A 7 13.86 12.78 -1.42
N GLY A 8 14.03 12.75 -0.10
CA GLY A 8 13.53 11.64 0.72
C GLY A 8 13.35 12.02 2.19
N THR A 9 12.47 11.29 2.84
CA THR A 9 12.23 11.35 4.28
C THR A 9 12.29 9.93 4.84
N ALA A 10 12.73 9.80 6.08
CA ALA A 10 12.81 8.51 6.76
C ALA A 10 12.41 8.68 8.23
N ASN A 11 11.60 7.74 8.71
CA ASN A 11 11.37 7.53 10.13
C ASN A 11 11.49 6.03 10.44
N GLU A 12 11.18 5.63 11.67
CA GLU A 12 11.31 4.22 12.11
C GLU A 12 10.36 3.27 11.37
N ASP A 13 9.27 3.78 10.78
CA ASP A 13 8.23 2.98 10.16
C ASP A 13 8.32 2.92 8.63
N LEU A 14 8.78 4.01 8.03
CA LEU A 14 8.62 4.30 6.61
C LEU A 14 9.79 5.11 6.07
N VAL A 15 10.32 4.70 4.91
CA VAL A 15 11.18 5.55 4.08
C VAL A 15 10.42 5.95 2.83
N ALA A 16 10.25 7.24 2.62
CA ALA A 16 9.66 7.80 1.42
C ALA A 16 10.74 8.47 0.57
N ARG A 17 10.77 8.18 -0.73
CA ARG A 17 11.72 8.76 -1.69
C ARG A 17 10.95 9.32 -2.89
N VAL A 18 11.37 10.45 -3.42
CA VAL A 18 10.84 11.03 -4.66
C VAL A 18 11.92 10.90 -5.72
N PHE A 19 11.55 10.31 -6.85
CA PHE A 19 12.40 10.16 -8.02
C PHE A 19 11.82 10.92 -9.19
N ARG A 20 12.66 11.56 -10.00
CA ARG A 20 12.31 12.04 -11.33
C ARG A 20 12.67 10.94 -12.32
N VAL A 21 11.68 10.47 -13.07
CA VAL A 21 11.84 9.43 -14.09
C VAL A 21 11.58 10.02 -15.46
N GLN A 22 12.56 9.91 -16.36
CA GLN A 22 12.46 10.42 -17.73
C GLN A 22 12.72 9.32 -18.76
N ASN A 23 11.85 9.24 -19.75
CA ASN A 23 12.06 8.37 -20.90
C ASN A 23 13.01 9.05 -21.90
N THR A 24 14.28 8.64 -21.89
CA THR A 24 15.33 9.21 -22.75
C THR A 24 15.09 9.02 -24.25
N SER A 25 14.21 8.10 -24.66
CA SER A 25 13.82 7.93 -26.08
C SER A 25 12.59 8.77 -26.48
N ARG A 26 11.92 9.41 -25.52
CA ARG A 26 10.69 10.20 -25.72
C ARG A 26 10.70 11.48 -24.90
N LEU A 27 11.70 12.33 -25.11
CA LEU A 27 11.92 13.55 -24.33
C LEU A 27 10.72 14.52 -24.36
N GLN A 28 9.95 14.54 -25.45
CA GLN A 28 8.74 15.36 -25.56
C GLN A 28 7.61 14.96 -24.58
N GLU A 29 7.61 13.74 -24.03
CA GLU A 29 6.63 13.30 -23.03
C GLU A 29 6.94 13.85 -21.62
N GLY A 30 8.07 14.54 -21.45
CA GLY A 30 8.48 15.11 -20.17
C GLY A 30 9.01 14.07 -19.19
N HIS A 31 8.82 14.33 -17.89
CA HIS A 31 9.24 13.45 -16.80
C HIS A 31 8.06 13.17 -15.87
N LEU A 32 8.17 12.08 -15.12
CA LEU A 32 7.25 11.73 -14.04
C LEU A 32 7.94 11.87 -12.69
N LEU A 33 7.23 12.39 -11.70
CA LEU A 33 7.64 12.29 -10.31
C LEU A 33 7.05 11.01 -9.73
N VAL A 34 7.91 10.12 -9.24
CA VAL A 34 7.53 8.85 -8.65
C VAL A 34 7.86 8.88 -7.17
N ARG A 35 6.84 8.71 -6.33
CA ARG A 35 7.04 8.54 -4.89
C ARG A 35 7.09 7.05 -4.54
N HIS A 36 8.21 6.66 -3.94
CA HIS A 36 8.50 5.30 -3.53
C HIS A 36 8.42 5.20 -2.01
N PHE A 37 7.52 4.34 -1.53
CA PHE A 37 7.31 4.07 -0.11
C PHE A 37 7.92 2.71 0.25
N GLN A 38 8.84 2.69 1.20
CA GLN A 38 9.45 1.48 1.75
C GLN A 38 9.00 1.31 3.20
N PHE A 39 8.10 0.36 3.43
CA PHE A 39 7.62 0.02 4.77
C PHE A 39 8.64 -0.82 5.52
N LEU A 40 8.98 -0.42 6.75
CA LEU A 40 10.05 -1.03 7.56
C LEU A 40 9.51 -1.97 8.65
N ARG A 41 8.24 -1.83 9.05
CA ARG A 41 7.63 -2.58 10.17
C ARG A 41 7.10 -3.97 9.80
N TRP A 42 7.69 -4.59 8.77
CA TRP A 42 7.35 -5.94 8.35
C TRP A 42 8.61 -6.78 8.14
N SER A 43 9.09 -7.36 9.23
CA SER A 43 10.28 -8.22 9.19
C SER A 43 10.09 -9.44 8.29
N ALA A 44 11.15 -9.89 7.61
CA ALA A 44 11.17 -11.09 6.77
C ALA A 44 10.67 -12.37 7.46
N TYR A 45 10.87 -12.49 8.78
CA TYR A 45 10.49 -13.66 9.58
C TYR A 45 9.09 -13.57 10.21
N ARG A 46 8.31 -12.53 9.90
CA ARG A 46 6.93 -12.37 10.39
C ARG A 46 5.94 -12.51 9.25
N ASP A 47 4.82 -13.15 9.56
CA ASP A 47 3.69 -13.27 8.64
C ASP A 47 2.93 -11.96 8.46
N THR A 48 2.95 -11.06 9.46
CA THR A 48 2.22 -9.79 9.47
C THR A 48 3.09 -8.63 9.98
N PRO A 49 2.72 -7.36 9.71
CA PRO A 49 3.33 -6.19 10.33
C PRO A 49 3.27 -6.25 11.86
N ASP A 50 4.29 -5.71 12.53
CA ASP A 50 4.31 -5.66 14.00
C ASP A 50 3.52 -4.47 14.59
N SER A 51 3.07 -3.56 13.74
CA SER A 51 2.31 -2.37 14.11
C SER A 51 1.25 -2.06 13.05
N ARG A 52 -0.01 -2.20 13.46
CA ARG A 52 -1.20 -1.87 12.64
C ARG A 52 -1.28 -0.36 12.38
N LYS A 53 -1.06 0.47 13.40
CA LYS A 53 -0.94 1.93 13.27
C LYS A 53 0.08 2.36 12.20
N ALA A 54 1.28 1.76 12.20
CA ALA A 54 2.30 2.07 11.20
C ALA A 54 1.84 1.65 9.78
N PHE A 55 1.14 0.51 9.69
CA PHE A 55 0.59 0.03 8.42
C PHE A 55 -0.54 0.93 7.89
N LEU A 56 -1.44 1.40 8.77
CA LEU A 56 -2.46 2.39 8.44
C LEU A 56 -1.84 3.72 7.99
N HIS A 57 -0.74 4.15 8.63
CA HIS A 57 0.02 5.33 8.20
C HIS A 57 0.60 5.17 6.78
N LEU A 58 1.14 3.98 6.44
CA LEU A 58 1.56 3.68 5.06
C LEU A 58 0.40 3.82 4.07
N LEU A 59 -0.76 3.20 4.37
CA LEU A 59 -1.94 3.26 3.49
C LEU A 59 -2.40 4.72 3.28
N ALA A 60 -2.41 5.52 4.35
CA ALA A 60 -2.75 6.94 4.28
C ALA A 60 -1.75 7.77 3.45
N GLU A 61 -0.44 7.54 3.57
CA GLU A 61 0.57 8.24 2.77
C GLU A 61 0.48 7.88 1.28
N VAL A 62 0.14 6.63 0.95
CA VAL A 62 -0.10 6.21 -0.44
C VAL A 62 -1.37 6.84 -1.00
N ASP A 63 -2.47 6.83 -0.25
CA ASP A 63 -3.74 7.47 -0.65
C ASP A 63 -3.58 8.97 -0.87
N LYS A 64 -2.86 9.65 0.04
CA LYS A 64 -2.54 11.07 -0.09
C LYS A 64 -1.76 11.36 -1.36
N TRP A 65 -0.72 10.57 -1.66
CA TRP A 65 0.06 10.75 -2.88
C TRP A 65 -0.76 10.49 -4.15
N GLN A 66 -1.62 9.47 -4.15
CA GLN A 66 -2.55 9.21 -5.25
C GLN A 66 -3.46 10.42 -5.51
N ALA A 67 -4.07 10.98 -4.47
CA ALA A 67 -4.90 12.17 -4.59
C ALA A 67 -4.16 13.41 -5.15
N GLU A 68 -2.87 13.57 -4.81
CA GLU A 68 -2.04 14.69 -5.27
C GLU A 68 -1.48 14.49 -6.70
N SER A 69 -1.23 13.23 -7.11
CA SER A 69 -0.53 12.88 -8.35
C SER A 69 -1.45 12.47 -9.51
N GLY A 70 -2.75 12.31 -9.25
CA GLY A 70 -3.77 11.91 -10.24
C GLY A 70 -3.93 10.39 -10.35
N ASP A 71 -4.78 9.92 -11.28
CA ASP A 71 -5.22 8.52 -11.40
C ASP A 71 -4.18 7.54 -11.99
N GLY A 72 -2.91 7.71 -11.63
CA GLY A 72 -1.85 6.76 -11.96
C GLY A 72 -2.06 5.41 -11.28
N ARG A 73 -1.54 4.32 -11.85
CA ARG A 73 -1.56 3.01 -11.17
C ARG A 73 -0.49 2.95 -10.08
N THR A 74 -0.85 2.54 -8.87
CA THR A 74 0.14 2.22 -7.83
C THR A 74 0.80 0.87 -8.13
N VAL A 75 2.13 0.86 -8.13
CA VAL A 75 2.91 -0.37 -8.13
C VAL A 75 3.16 -0.79 -6.69
N VAL A 76 2.75 -2.01 -6.33
CA VAL A 76 2.99 -2.62 -5.02
C VAL A 76 3.80 -3.88 -5.23
N HIS A 77 4.88 -4.05 -4.47
CA HIS A 77 5.69 -5.26 -4.54
C HIS A 77 6.21 -5.68 -3.16
N CYS A 78 6.52 -6.97 -3.05
CA CYS A 78 7.26 -7.56 -1.94
C CYS A 78 8.31 -8.52 -2.52
N LEU A 79 8.61 -9.64 -1.86
CA LEU A 79 9.55 -10.64 -2.39
C LEU A 79 8.96 -11.42 -3.59
N ASN A 80 7.72 -11.92 -3.45
CA ASN A 80 7.03 -12.74 -4.46
C ASN A 80 5.84 -12.02 -5.13
N GLY A 81 5.53 -10.79 -4.70
CA GLY A 81 4.35 -10.03 -5.14
C GLY A 81 3.01 -10.68 -4.75
N GLY A 82 3.00 -11.58 -3.76
CA GLY A 82 1.84 -12.35 -3.33
C GLY A 82 1.36 -11.92 -1.93
N GLY A 83 1.89 -12.54 -0.86
CA GLY A 83 1.35 -12.39 0.49
C GLY A 83 1.29 -10.95 1.00
N ARG A 84 2.44 -10.29 1.16
CA ARG A 84 2.51 -8.90 1.70
C ARG A 84 1.87 -7.88 0.77
N SER A 85 2.13 -8.02 -0.53
CA SER A 85 1.54 -7.15 -1.55
C SER A 85 0.01 -7.29 -1.55
N GLY A 86 -0.48 -8.52 -1.48
CA GLY A 86 -1.91 -8.81 -1.39
C GLY A 86 -2.55 -8.33 -0.10
N THR A 87 -1.84 -8.41 1.02
CA THR A 87 -2.32 -7.84 2.29
C THR A 87 -2.47 -6.33 2.20
N PHE A 88 -1.49 -5.63 1.62
CA PHE A 88 -1.59 -4.20 1.34
C PHE A 88 -2.79 -3.88 0.45
N CYS A 89 -2.92 -4.55 -0.71
CA CYS A 89 -4.01 -4.31 -1.63
C CYS A 89 -5.38 -4.64 -1.02
N ALA A 90 -5.48 -5.71 -0.22
CA ALA A 90 -6.72 -6.10 0.44
C ALA A 90 -7.12 -5.05 1.47
N CYS A 91 -6.19 -4.59 2.30
CA CYS A 91 -6.45 -3.54 3.28
C CYS A 91 -6.82 -2.22 2.59
N ALA A 92 -6.11 -1.81 1.54
CA ALA A 92 -6.46 -0.61 0.76
C ALA A 92 -7.89 -0.68 0.21
N THR A 93 -8.27 -1.83 -0.36
CA THR A 93 -9.64 -2.07 -0.86
C THR A 93 -10.67 -2.00 0.27
N VAL A 94 -10.39 -2.61 1.43
CA VAL A 94 -11.30 -2.60 2.58
C VAL A 94 -11.47 -1.19 3.15
N LEU A 95 -10.39 -0.41 3.25
CA LEU A 95 -10.45 0.98 3.72
C LEU A 95 -11.24 1.85 2.75
N GLU A 96 -11.12 1.62 1.45
CA GLU A 96 -11.95 2.29 0.43
C GLU A 96 -13.43 1.90 0.59
N MET A 97 -13.74 0.62 0.80
CA MET A 97 -15.12 0.15 1.08
C MET A 97 -15.73 0.83 2.30
N ILE A 98 -14.96 0.97 3.39
CA ILE A 98 -15.40 1.67 4.59
C ILE A 98 -15.73 3.12 4.27
N ARG A 99 -14.80 3.84 3.62
CA ARG A 99 -14.92 5.28 3.33
C ARG A 99 -16.03 5.61 2.33
N CYS A 100 -16.15 4.82 1.27
CA CYS A 100 -17.00 5.13 0.13
C CYS A 100 -18.39 4.48 0.24
N HIS A 101 -18.50 3.36 0.98
CA HIS A 101 -19.71 2.54 0.98
C HIS A 101 -20.20 2.14 2.38
N SER A 102 -19.50 2.53 3.45
CA SER A 102 -19.83 2.15 4.83
C SER A 102 -19.98 0.63 5.00
N LEU A 103 -19.11 -0.14 4.33
CA LEU A 103 -19.12 -1.61 4.36
C LEU A 103 -17.71 -2.16 4.61
N VAL A 104 -17.65 -3.36 5.18
CA VAL A 104 -16.41 -4.14 5.35
C VAL A 104 -16.63 -5.53 4.77
N ASP A 105 -15.89 -5.89 3.72
CA ASP A 105 -15.89 -7.25 3.17
C ASP A 105 -14.47 -7.72 2.83
N VAL A 106 -13.77 -8.18 3.86
CA VAL A 106 -12.39 -8.70 3.74
C VAL A 106 -12.34 -9.96 2.88
N PHE A 107 -13.37 -10.80 2.90
CA PHE A 107 -13.46 -11.99 2.06
C PHE A 107 -13.52 -11.61 0.58
N PHE A 108 -14.39 -10.69 0.20
CA PHE A 108 -14.50 -10.21 -1.16
C PHE A 108 -13.19 -9.56 -1.64
N ALA A 109 -12.56 -8.72 -0.82
CA ALA A 109 -11.27 -8.11 -1.17
C ALA A 109 -10.20 -9.16 -1.46
N ALA A 110 -9.99 -10.12 -0.54
CA ALA A 110 -8.99 -11.18 -0.71
C ALA A 110 -9.31 -12.11 -1.89
N LYS A 111 -10.58 -12.52 -2.05
CA LYS A 111 -11.04 -13.35 -3.16
C LYS A 111 -10.81 -12.68 -4.51
N THR A 112 -11.14 -11.39 -4.62
CA THR A 112 -10.96 -10.61 -5.85
C THR A 112 -9.49 -10.58 -6.25
N LEU A 113 -8.57 -10.29 -5.31
CA LEU A 113 -7.14 -10.30 -5.58
C LEU A 113 -6.64 -11.68 -6.05
N ARG A 114 -7.12 -12.76 -5.42
CA ARG A 114 -6.76 -14.14 -5.78
C ARG A 114 -7.26 -14.57 -7.17
N ASN A 115 -8.34 -13.97 -7.68
CA ASN A 115 -8.79 -14.19 -9.05
C ASN A 115 -7.81 -13.60 -10.09
N TYR A 116 -7.07 -12.55 -9.74
CA TYR A 116 -6.08 -11.93 -10.63
C TYR A 116 -4.69 -12.56 -10.51
N LYS A 117 -4.27 -12.92 -9.30
CA LYS A 117 -2.93 -13.48 -9.05
C LYS A 117 -2.97 -14.50 -7.91
N PRO A 118 -2.37 -15.70 -8.07
CA PRO A 118 -2.28 -16.67 -7.00
C PRO A 118 -1.45 -16.13 -5.82
N ASN A 119 -1.70 -16.67 -4.63
CA ASN A 119 -0.97 -16.36 -3.38
C ASN A 119 -1.12 -14.90 -2.89
N MET A 120 -2.11 -14.16 -3.37
CA MET A 120 -2.49 -12.88 -2.76
C MET A 120 -3.11 -13.12 -1.38
N VAL A 121 -2.58 -12.45 -0.36
CA VAL A 121 -2.86 -12.73 1.07
C VAL A 121 -2.57 -14.21 1.35
N GLU A 122 -1.31 -14.54 1.58
CA GLU A 122 -0.78 -15.91 1.47
C GLU A 122 -1.11 -16.78 2.67
N THR A 123 -1.10 -16.21 3.88
CA THR A 123 -1.29 -16.94 5.13
C THR A 123 -2.58 -16.57 5.84
N MET A 124 -3.03 -17.43 6.77
CA MET A 124 -4.20 -17.14 7.61
C MET A 124 -3.96 -15.91 8.49
N ASP A 125 -2.73 -15.73 8.99
CA ASP A 125 -2.37 -14.55 9.80
C ASP A 125 -2.48 -13.25 9.00
N GLN A 126 -2.08 -13.26 7.72
CA GLN A 126 -2.27 -12.11 6.82
C GLN A 126 -3.75 -11.81 6.58
N TYR A 127 -4.58 -12.85 6.44
CA TYR A 127 -6.02 -12.70 6.27
C TYR A 127 -6.68 -12.14 7.53
N HIS A 128 -6.32 -12.65 8.72
CA HIS A 128 -6.77 -12.11 10.01
C HIS A 128 -6.33 -10.66 10.20
N PHE A 129 -5.08 -10.35 9.86
CA PHE A 129 -4.55 -9.00 9.96
C PHE A 129 -5.35 -7.97 9.14
N CYS A 130 -5.93 -8.36 8.01
CA CYS A 130 -6.82 -7.48 7.25
C CYS A 130 -8.07 -7.08 8.05
N TYR A 131 -8.64 -7.98 8.87
CA TYR A 131 -9.71 -7.65 9.80
C TYR A 131 -9.22 -6.74 10.92
N ASP A 132 -8.06 -7.03 11.50
CA ASP A 132 -7.50 -6.22 12.60
C ASP A 132 -7.22 -4.77 12.18
N VAL A 133 -6.74 -4.58 10.94
CA VAL A 133 -6.51 -3.25 10.35
C VAL A 133 -7.84 -2.53 10.12
N ALA A 134 -8.86 -3.22 9.61
CA ALA A 134 -10.18 -2.63 9.42
C ALA A 134 -10.81 -2.19 10.75
N LEU A 135 -10.70 -3.02 11.79
CA LEU A 135 -11.19 -2.71 13.13
C LEU A 135 -10.46 -1.49 13.71
N GLU A 136 -9.13 -1.47 13.69
CA GLU A 136 -8.35 -0.33 14.22
C GLU A 136 -8.63 0.97 13.45
N TYR A 137 -8.89 0.87 12.14
CA TYR A 137 -9.29 2.02 11.35
C TYR A 137 -10.65 2.59 11.80
N LEU A 138 -11.64 1.72 12.04
CA LEU A 138 -12.97 2.12 12.50
C LEU A 138 -12.93 2.72 13.91
N GLU A 139 -12.20 2.10 14.84
CA GLU A 139 -12.00 2.63 16.20
C GLU A 139 -11.38 4.03 16.17
N ALA A 140 -10.43 4.28 15.26
CA ALA A 140 -9.81 5.58 15.08
C ALA A 140 -10.74 6.65 14.47
N LEU A 141 -11.84 6.25 13.82
CA LEU A 141 -12.88 7.16 13.32
C LEU A 141 -13.88 7.54 14.41
N GLU A 142 -14.22 6.62 15.33
CA GLU A 142 -15.15 6.89 16.44
C GLU A 142 -14.59 7.87 17.48
N LEU A 143 -13.26 7.99 17.57
CA LEU A 143 -12.57 8.91 18.47
C LEU A 143 -12.43 10.34 17.91
N ARG A 144 -13.01 10.64 16.75
CA ARG A 144 -12.98 11.96 16.09
C ARG A 144 -14.34 12.64 16.15
#